data_AF-A0A951H977-F1
#
_entry.id   AF-A0A951H977-F1
#
_cell.length_a   1.000
_cell.length_b   1.000
_cell.length_c   1.000
_cell.angle_alpha   90.00
_cell.angle_beta   90.00
_cell.angle_gamma   90.00
#
_symmetry.space_group_name_H-M   'P 1'
#
loop_
_entity.id
_entity.type
_entity.pdbx_description
1 polymer ?
#
loop_
_entity_poly.entity_id
_entity_poly.type
_entity_poly.pdbx_seq_one_letter_code
_entity_poly.pdbx_strand_id
1 'polypeptide(L)'
;MANDAGTAYLGGFAPGSAHTISNSYGTLNCRTTTILRGGPFMGIKWNLTPSAQWSGSRQNIFLAVRDRANLADGPNKVGTWTIQVAP
;
A
#
# COMPACT_ATOMS: atom_id res chain seq x y z
N MET A 1 2.28 -6.81 -0.28
CA MET A 1 3.29 -6.34 0.69
C MET A 1 4.50 -7.26 0.59
N ALA A 2 5.73 -6.75 0.58
CA ALA A 2 6.92 -7.60 0.57
C ALA A 2 7.18 -8.20 1.95
N ASN A 3 7.81 -9.38 2.01
CA ASN A 3 8.36 -9.93 3.24
C ASN A 3 9.53 -9.07 3.76
N ASP A 4 9.97 -9.32 4.99
CA ASP A 4 11.05 -8.54 5.62
C ASP A 4 12.38 -8.61 4.86
N ALA A 5 12.65 -9.76 4.21
CA ALA A 5 13.85 -9.94 3.39
C ALA A 5 13.78 -9.22 2.03
N GLY A 6 12.61 -8.71 1.63
CA GLY A 6 12.42 -8.09 0.31
C GLY A 6 12.50 -9.05 -0.87
N THR A 7 12.44 -10.37 -0.63
CA THR A 7 12.62 -11.42 -1.66
C THR A 7 11.32 -11.95 -2.23
N ALA A 8 10.20 -11.75 -1.54
CA ALA A 8 8.90 -12.25 -1.95
C ALA A 8 7.76 -11.33 -1.51
N TYR A 9 6.62 -11.43 -2.19
CA TYR A 9 5.39 -10.79 -1.75
C TYR A 9 4.58 -11.74 -0.87
N LEU A 10 4.02 -11.21 0.23
CA LEU A 10 3.09 -11.89 1.15
C LEU A 10 1.70 -12.15 0.54
N GLY A 11 1.57 -12.01 -0.78
CA GLY A 11 0.31 -12.11 -1.52
C GLY A 11 -0.24 -10.77 -2.02
N GLY A 12 -1.32 -10.88 -2.81
CA GLY A 12 -2.14 -9.78 -3.30
C GLY A 12 -3.60 -10.04 -2.96
N PHE A 13 -4.23 -9.09 -2.27
CA PHE A 13 -5.59 -9.24 -1.78
C PHE A 13 -6.47 -8.10 -2.30
N ALA A 14 -7.69 -8.43 -2.70
CA ALA A 14 -8.65 -7.43 -3.12
C ALA A 14 -9.02 -6.51 -1.93
N PRO A 15 -9.11 -5.19 -2.14
CA PRO A 15 -9.73 -4.27 -1.18
C PRO A 15 -11.12 -4.76 -0.75
N GLY A 16 -11.42 -4.69 0.54
CA GLY A 16 -12.65 -5.21 1.14
C GLY A 16 -12.60 -6.69 1.54
N SER A 17 -11.59 -7.45 1.11
CA SER A 17 -11.47 -8.86 1.50
C SER A 17 -11.00 -9.03 2.95
N ALA A 18 -11.38 -10.14 3.59
CA ALA A 18 -11.09 -10.44 5.00
C ALA A 18 -9.64 -10.88 5.24
N HIS A 19 -8.67 -10.07 4.81
CA HIS A 19 -7.25 -10.34 4.95
C HIS A 19 -6.52 -9.19 5.65
N THR A 20 -5.47 -9.55 6.37
CA THR A 20 -4.49 -8.63 6.93
C THR A 20 -3.10 -9.17 6.57
N ILE A 21 -2.25 -8.31 6.04
CA ILE A 21 -0.84 -8.64 5.76
C ILE A 21 0.07 -7.71 6.54
N SER A 22 1.14 -8.26 7.10
CA SER A 22 2.07 -7.52 7.95
C SER A 22 3.51 -7.97 7.74
N ASN A 23 4.43 -7.05 7.96
CA ASN A 23 5.87 -7.29 8.08
C ASN A 23 6.42 -6.36 9.19
N SER A 24 7.71 -6.36 9.45
CA SER A 24 8.35 -5.53 10.48
C SER A 24 8.14 -4.01 10.30
N TYR A 25 7.81 -3.56 9.08
CA TYR A 25 7.61 -2.15 8.75
C TYR A 25 6.16 -1.69 8.85
N GLY A 26 5.18 -2.59 8.96
CA GLY A 26 3.78 -2.19 9.13
C GLY A 26 2.77 -3.29 8.88
N THR A 27 1.50 -2.90 8.96
CA THR A 27 0.35 -3.79 8.77
C THR A 27 -0.66 -3.13 7.84
N LEU A 28 -1.05 -3.85 6.78
CA LEU A 28 -2.12 -3.45 5.87
C LEU A 28 -3.39 -4.27 6.16
N ASN A 29 -4.47 -3.57 6.51
CA ASN A 29 -5.79 -4.16 6.65
C ASN A 29 -6.53 -4.07 5.30
N CYS A 30 -6.71 -5.21 4.63
CA CYS A 30 -7.39 -5.25 3.33
C CYS A 30 -8.90 -5.08 3.47
N ARG A 31 -9.50 -5.49 4.59
CA ARG A 31 -10.96 -5.43 4.83
C ARG A 31 -11.47 -3.99 4.84
N THR A 32 -10.70 -3.06 5.38
CA THR A 32 -11.07 -1.64 5.49
C THR A 32 -10.38 -0.76 4.45
N THR A 33 -9.62 -1.35 3.54
CA THR A 33 -9.11 -0.67 2.35
C THR A 33 -10.24 -0.55 1.34
N THR A 34 -10.47 0.64 0.79
CA THR A 34 -11.61 0.92 -0.09
C THR A 34 -11.18 1.45 -1.45
N ILE A 35 -12.01 1.20 -2.46
CA ILE A 35 -11.86 1.75 -3.79
C ILE A 35 -12.93 2.82 -4.02
N LEU A 36 -12.51 3.96 -4.57
CA LEU A 36 -13.42 4.95 -5.15
C LEU A 36 -13.28 4.90 -6.67
N ARG A 37 -14.39 4.74 -7.39
CA ARG A 37 -14.41 4.77 -8.86
C ARG A 37 -15.16 5.99 -9.32
N GLY A 38 -14.61 6.71 -10.29
CA GLY A 38 -15.24 7.88 -10.90
C GLY A 38 -14.73 8.09 -12.32
N GLY A 39 -15.59 7.81 -13.31
CA GLY A 39 -15.21 7.89 -14.73
C GLY A 39 -13.97 7.02 -15.04
N PRO A 40 -12.96 7.56 -15.74
CA PRO A 40 -11.73 6.82 -16.05
C PRO A 40 -10.78 6.69 -14.85
N PHE A 41 -11.07 7.33 -13.71
CA PHE A 41 -10.20 7.36 -12.55
C PHE A 41 -10.62 6.34 -11.49
N MET A 42 -9.61 5.80 -10.82
CA MET A 42 -9.76 4.92 -9.67
C MET A 42 -8.88 5.43 -8.52
N GLY A 43 -9.50 5.76 -7.40
CA GLY A 43 -8.83 6.08 -6.15
C GLY A 43 -8.77 4.85 -5.23
N ILE A 44 -7.67 4.70 -4.49
CA ILE A 44 -7.51 3.65 -3.48
C ILE A 44 -7.23 4.31 -2.14
N LYS A 45 -8.03 4.01 -1.13
CA LYS A 45 -7.77 4.39 0.26
C LYS A 45 -7.23 3.20 1.00
N TRP A 46 -5.90 3.15 1.14
CA TRP A 46 -5.18 2.11 1.87
C TRP A 46 -5.35 2.28 3.39
N ASN A 47 -5.66 1.20 4.10
CA ASN A 47 -5.65 1.16 5.55
C ASN A 47 -4.33 0.55 6.05
N LEU A 48 -3.27 1.36 5.97
CA LEU A 48 -1.90 0.98 6.33
C LEU A 48 -1.54 1.61 7.68
N THR A 49 -1.13 0.78 8.63
CA THR A 49 -0.54 1.20 9.91
C THR A 49 0.98 0.98 9.83
N PRO A 50 1.80 2.04 9.89
CA PRO A 50 3.26 1.89 9.84
C PRO A 50 3.79 1.43 11.20
N SER A 51 4.92 0.73 11.22
CA SER A 51 5.58 0.38 12.49
C SER A 51 6.39 1.56 13.03
N ALA A 52 6.74 1.47 14.32
CA ALA A 52 7.56 2.48 14.99
C ALA A 52 8.95 2.66 14.36
N GLN A 53 9.43 1.70 13.57
CA GLN A 53 10.71 1.81 12.84
C GLN A 53 10.71 2.96 11.83
N TRP A 54 9.54 3.38 11.35
CA TRP A 54 9.39 4.51 10.44
C TRP A 54 8.98 5.81 11.14
N SER A 55 8.88 5.83 12.47
CA SER A 55 8.53 7.01 13.24
C SER A 55 9.46 8.19 12.92
N GLY A 56 8.88 9.36 12.63
CA GLY A 56 9.63 10.58 12.29
C GLY A 56 10.24 10.59 10.88
N SER A 57 10.00 9.56 10.07
CA SER A 57 10.57 9.46 8.72
C SER A 57 9.61 9.96 7.64
N ARG A 58 10.17 10.47 6.54
CA ARG A 58 9.44 10.82 5.32
C ARG A 58 9.71 9.79 4.23
N GLN A 59 8.66 9.06 3.85
CA GLN A 59 8.74 8.01 2.86
C GLN A 59 8.20 8.48 1.51
N ASN A 60 8.87 8.12 0.42
CA ASN A 60 8.32 8.31 -0.93
C ASN A 60 7.28 7.22 -1.20
N ILE A 61 6.17 7.58 -1.84
CA ILE A 61 5.16 6.63 -2.30
C ILE A 61 5.29 6.47 -3.80
N PHE A 62 5.51 5.24 -4.23
CA PHE A 62 5.52 4.84 -5.63
C PHE A 62 4.34 3.91 -5.93
N LEU A 63 3.74 4.05 -7.11
CA LEU A 63 2.62 3.24 -7.55
C LEU A 63 2.95 2.62 -8.91
N ALA A 64 2.74 1.30 -9.00
CA ALA A 64 2.69 0.58 -10.26
C ALA A 64 1.30 -0.05 -10.40
N VAL A 65 0.75 -0.01 -11.61
CA VAL A 65 -0.58 -0.55 -11.92
C VAL A 65 -0.49 -1.54 -13.05
N ARG A 66 -1.40 -2.51 -13.05
CA ARG A 66 -1.57 -3.47 -14.14
C ARG A 66 -3.06 -3.75 -14.33
N ASP A 67 -3.52 -3.80 -15.57
CA ASP A 67 -4.90 -4.10 -15.90
C ASP A 67 -5.11 -5.57 -16.34
N ARG A 68 -6.34 -5.90 -16.75
CA ARG A 68 -6.71 -7.24 -17.20
C ARG A 68 -6.15 -7.60 -18.58
N ALA A 69 -5.77 -6.62 -19.39
CA ALA A 69 -5.08 -6.82 -20.65
C ALA A 69 -3.56 -6.98 -20.46
N ASN A 70 -3.10 -7.02 -19.20
CA ASN A 70 -1.70 -7.10 -18.81
C ASN A 70 -0.88 -5.86 -19.24
N LEU A 71 -1.55 -4.74 -19.53
CA LEU A 71 -0.90 -3.44 -19.68
C LEU A 71 -0.50 -2.95 -18.29
N ALA A 72 0.68 -2.34 -18.20
CA ALA A 72 1.23 -1.87 -16.94
C ALA A 72 1.81 -0.45 -17.07
N ASP A 73 1.81 0.28 -15.97
CA ASP A 73 2.44 1.59 -15.82
C ASP A 73 3.13 1.69 -14.46
N GLY A 74 4.24 2.43 -14.40
CA GLY A 74 5.06 2.66 -13.20
C GLY A 74 6.22 1.67 -13.00
N PRO A 75 6.92 1.75 -11.85
CA PRO A 75 6.57 2.53 -10.66
C PRO A 75 6.75 4.05 -10.82
N ASN A 76 5.66 4.80 -10.64
CA ASN A 76 5.64 6.26 -10.68
C ASN A 76 5.60 6.83 -9.27
N LYS A 77 6.34 7.90 -8.97
CA LYS A 77 6.23 8.60 -7.68
C LYS A 77 4.89 9.34 -7.62
N VAL A 78 4.02 8.94 -6.70
CA VAL A 78 2.66 9.52 -6.54
C VAL A 78 2.53 10.39 -5.29
N GLY A 79 3.54 10.42 -4.42
CA GLY A 79 3.53 11.30 -3.27
C GLY A 79 4.63 11.03 -2.27
N THR A 80 4.47 11.61 -1.08
CA THR A 80 5.31 11.35 0.09
C THR A 80 4.42 11.27 1.32
N TRP A 81 4.76 10.40 2.28
CA TRP A 81 4.08 10.29 3.56
C TRP A 81 5.06 10.50 4.70
N THR A 82 4.76 11.48 5.56
CA THR A 82 5.51 11.72 6.79
C THR A 82 4.83 10.95 7.92
N ILE A 83 5.52 9.94 8.43
CA ILE A 83 5.03 9.13 9.54
C ILE A 83 5.36 9.89 10.82
N GLN A 84 4.32 10.38 11.49
CA GLN A 84 4.47 11.20 12.69
C GLN A 84 4.99 10.35 13.86
N VAL A 85 5.77 10.99 14.73
CA VAL A 85 6.14 10.40 16.01
C VAL A 85 4.88 10.38 16.90
N ALA A 86 4.66 9.28 17.64
CA ALA A 86 3.63 9.27 18.67
C ALA A 86 3.93 10.38 19.70
N PRO A 87 2.93 11.13 20.19
CA PRO A 87 3.12 12.20 21.17
C PRO A 87 3.84 11.73 22.45
#